data_AF-A0A2N2LBA9-F1
#
_entry.id   AF-A0A2N2LBA9-F1
#
_cell.length_a   1.000
_cell.length_b   1.000
_cell.length_c   1.000
_cell.angle_alpha   90.00
_cell.angle_beta   90.00
_cell.angle_gamma   90.00
#
_symmetry.space_group_name_H-M   'P 1'
#
loop_
_entity.id
_entity.type
_entity.pdbx_description
1 polymer ?
#
loop_
_entity_poly.entity_id
_entity_poly.type
_entity_poly.pdbx_seq_one_letter_code
_entity_poly.pdbx_strand_id
1 'polypeptide(L)'
;MKSCFSIAAGTYNLWPQFSLEIPKTIAINSRQCYRITGTNGSGKSSLLKKLLLPLLKKTDCYYLYLEQQMSAQLFAVKAHAALNNSLHLIEDESQVASYLLENLQSELQGRKRLCCFVLDETSQYSRVLDFIREHDVEYVCFIISHDEVAVDLPVSTLAINSVDASRSRLELL
;
A
#
# COMPACT_ATOMS: atom_id res chain seq x y z
N MET A 1 -8.21 -19.07 0.75
CA MET A 1 -8.14 -17.59 0.70
C MET A 1 -8.99 -17.10 -0.45
N LYS A 2 -9.77 -16.03 -0.26
CA LYS A 2 -10.62 -15.44 -1.31
C LYS A 2 -9.81 -14.38 -2.05
N SER A 3 -9.72 -14.48 -3.37
CA SER A 3 -9.14 -13.41 -4.19
C SER A 3 -10.06 -12.20 -4.18
N CYS A 4 -9.51 -11.02 -3.91
CA CYS A 4 -10.25 -9.76 -3.86
C CYS A 4 -10.09 -8.93 -5.15
N PHE A 5 -8.90 -8.95 -5.75
CA PHE A 5 -8.64 -8.37 -7.08
C PHE A 5 -7.39 -9.03 -7.68
N SER A 6 -7.06 -8.67 -8.93
CA SER A 6 -5.90 -9.22 -9.63
C SER A 6 -5.09 -8.14 -10.32
N ILE A 7 -3.77 -8.31 -10.33
CA ILE A 7 -2.87 -7.57 -11.21
C ILE A 7 -2.76 -8.37 -12.52
N ALA A 8 -3.23 -7.80 -13.62
CA ALA A 8 -3.26 -8.49 -14.90
C ALA A 8 -1.84 -8.79 -15.43
N ALA A 9 -1.71 -9.92 -16.14
CA ALA A 9 -0.52 -10.18 -16.94
C ALA A 9 -0.36 -9.12 -18.04
N GLY A 10 0.88 -8.83 -18.40
CA GLY A 10 1.20 -7.92 -19.50
C GLY A 10 2.51 -7.19 -19.32
N THR A 11 2.80 -6.29 -20.25
CA THR A 11 3.98 -5.41 -20.21
C THR A 11 3.51 -3.98 -19.96
N TYR A 12 4.02 -3.37 -18.90
CA TYR A 12 3.63 -2.04 -18.44
C TYR A 12 4.80 -1.07 -18.55
N ASN A 13 4.64 0.00 -19.31
CA ASN A 13 5.64 1.07 -19.38
C ASN A 13 5.55 1.93 -18.12
N LEU A 14 6.52 1.79 -17.21
CA LEU A 14 6.51 2.53 -15.94
C LEU A 14 7.07 3.96 -16.09
N TRP A 15 8.08 4.13 -16.95
CA TRP A 15 8.62 5.42 -17.40
C TRP A 15 9.26 5.28 -18.79
N PRO A 16 9.66 6.36 -19.48
CA PRO A 16 10.22 6.26 -20.83
C PRO A 16 11.40 5.28 -20.88
N GLN A 17 11.36 4.34 -21.84
CA GLN A 17 12.38 3.32 -22.04
C GLN A 17 12.52 2.27 -20.90
N PHE A 18 11.55 2.18 -19.99
CA PHE A 18 11.54 1.13 -18.97
C PHE A 18 10.18 0.45 -18.87
N SER A 19 10.19 -0.88 -18.90
CA SER A 19 8.98 -1.70 -18.81
C SER A 19 9.05 -2.74 -17.70
N LEU A 20 7.88 -3.01 -17.12
CA LEU A 20 7.66 -4.08 -16.16
C LEU A 20 6.85 -5.19 -16.84
N GLU A 21 7.42 -6.38 -16.91
CA GLU A 21 6.75 -7.59 -17.35
C GLU A 21 6.05 -8.28 -16.17
N ILE A 22 4.78 -8.59 -16.33
CA ILE A 22 4.00 -9.43 -15.42
C ILE A 22 3.62 -10.68 -16.21
N PRO A 23 4.36 -11.80 -16.08
CA PRO A 23 4.23 -12.95 -16.99
C PRO A 23 2.90 -13.69 -16.79
N LYS A 24 2.31 -13.59 -15.59
CA LYS A 24 1.04 -14.23 -15.24
C LYS A 24 0.23 -13.30 -14.35
N THR A 25 -1.09 -13.35 -14.50
CA THR A 25 -2.00 -12.59 -13.65
C THR A 25 -1.78 -12.99 -12.20
N ILE A 26 -1.53 -12.00 -11.34
CA ILE A 26 -1.26 -12.20 -9.93
C ILE A 26 -2.56 -11.97 -9.17
N ALA A 27 -3.08 -13.02 -8.55
CA ALA A 27 -4.24 -12.93 -7.67
C ALA A 27 -3.83 -12.31 -6.33
N ILE A 28 -4.50 -11.24 -5.95
CA ILE A 28 -4.37 -10.62 -4.63
C ILE A 28 -5.49 -11.16 -3.76
N ASN A 29 -5.10 -11.69 -2.60
CA ASN A 29 -5.96 -12.36 -1.64
C ASN A 29 -6.21 -11.44 -0.45
N SER A 30 -7.42 -11.50 0.10
CA SER A 30 -7.70 -10.84 1.36
C SER A 30 -7.01 -11.55 2.53
N ARG A 31 -6.85 -10.80 3.63
CA ARG A 31 -6.13 -11.17 4.85
C ARG A 31 -4.67 -11.56 4.59
N GLN A 32 -4.02 -10.83 3.67
CA GLN A 32 -2.65 -11.08 3.24
C GLN A 32 -1.83 -9.80 3.15
N CYS A 33 -0.58 -9.87 3.60
CA CYS A 33 0.47 -8.90 3.34
C CYS A 33 1.29 -9.31 2.12
N TYR A 34 1.64 -8.35 1.28
CA TYR A 34 2.49 -8.51 0.11
C TYR A 34 3.72 -7.63 0.25
N ARG A 35 4.87 -8.24 0.54
CA ARG A 35 6.14 -7.52 0.59
C ARG A 35 6.66 -7.31 -0.83
N ILE A 36 6.82 -6.06 -1.25
CA ILE A 36 7.37 -5.75 -2.57
C ILE A 36 8.89 -5.58 -2.43
N THR A 37 9.64 -6.46 -3.06
CA THR A 37 11.11 -6.48 -3.01
C THR A 37 11.72 -6.20 -4.38
N GLY A 38 12.97 -5.76 -4.39
CA GLY A 38 13.71 -5.45 -5.61
C GLY A 38 14.82 -4.45 -5.34
N THR A 39 15.85 -4.44 -6.18
CA THR A 39 16.99 -3.52 -6.07
C THR A 39 16.57 -2.05 -6.18
N ASN A 40 17.44 -1.12 -5.79
CA ASN A 40 17.21 0.30 -6.03
C ASN A 40 17.15 0.55 -7.54
N GLY A 41 16.15 1.32 -7.98
CA GLY A 41 15.90 1.55 -9.40
C GLY A 41 15.13 0.43 -10.13
N SER A 42 14.78 -0.69 -9.48
CA SER A 42 13.96 -1.77 -10.10
C SER A 42 12.53 -1.35 -10.45
N GLY A 43 12.08 -0.19 -9.98
CA GLY A 43 10.76 0.36 -10.28
C GLY A 43 9.66 0.05 -9.26
N LYS A 44 10.00 -0.32 -8.03
CA LYS A 44 9.05 -0.53 -6.91
C LYS A 44 8.04 0.61 -6.74
N SER A 45 8.51 1.84 -6.55
CA SER A 45 7.65 3.02 -6.38
C SER A 45 6.85 3.33 -7.67
N SER A 46 7.42 3.03 -8.84
CA SER A 46 6.70 3.22 -10.11
C SER A 46 5.60 2.17 -10.32
N LEU A 47 5.80 0.92 -9.90
CA LEU A 47 4.76 -0.10 -9.81
C LEU A 47 3.61 0.42 -8.93
N LEU A 48 3.92 0.97 -7.75
CA LEU A 48 2.88 1.56 -6.89
C LEU A 48 2.10 2.66 -7.61
N LYS A 49 2.81 3.68 -8.12
CA LYS A 49 2.19 4.91 -8.62
C LYS A 49 1.48 4.73 -9.97
N LYS A 50 1.98 3.84 -10.84
CA LYS A 50 1.45 3.66 -12.20
C LYS A 50 0.50 2.49 -12.34
N LEU A 51 0.55 1.52 -11.44
CA LEU A 51 -0.25 0.31 -11.57
C LEU A 51 -1.10 0.04 -10.33
N LEU A 52 -0.49 -0.07 -9.14
CA LEU A 52 -1.22 -0.47 -7.94
C LEU A 52 -2.22 0.60 -7.47
N LEU A 53 -1.79 1.84 -7.25
CA LEU A 53 -2.67 2.92 -6.79
C LEU A 53 -3.82 3.19 -7.78
N PRO A 54 -3.59 3.25 -9.11
CA PRO A 54 -4.68 3.35 -10.08
C PRO A 54 -5.65 2.16 -10.05
N LEU A 55 -5.16 0.94 -9.77
CA LEU A 55 -6.01 -0.24 -9.61
C LEU A 55 -6.88 -0.12 -8.35
N LEU A 56 -6.30 0.24 -7.20
CA LEU A 56 -7.03 0.44 -5.95
C LEU A 56 -8.12 1.50 -6.07
N LYS A 57 -7.86 2.60 -6.80
CA LYS A 57 -8.87 3.64 -7.08
C LYS A 57 -10.09 3.15 -7.87
N LYS A 58 -9.97 2.02 -8.59
CA LYS A 58 -11.06 1.39 -9.36
C LYS A 58 -11.72 0.24 -8.61
N THR A 59 -11.12 -0.20 -7.50
CA THR A 59 -11.64 -1.27 -6.65
C THR A 59 -12.58 -0.68 -5.61
N ASP A 60 -13.70 -1.34 -5.32
CA ASP A 60 -14.59 -0.95 -4.21
C ASP A 60 -13.94 -1.33 -2.86
N CYS A 61 -12.94 -0.56 -2.44
CA CYS A 61 -12.21 -0.71 -1.19
C CYS A 61 -11.92 0.66 -0.56
N TYR A 62 -11.75 0.67 0.76
CA TYR A 62 -11.05 1.76 1.41
C TYR A 62 -9.56 1.53 1.22
N TYR A 63 -8.80 2.54 0.81
CA TYR A 63 -7.36 2.41 0.71
C TYR A 63 -6.63 3.54 1.44
N LEU A 64 -5.56 3.17 2.14
CA LEU A 64 -4.67 4.07 2.86
C LEU A 64 -3.27 3.93 2.28
N TYR A 65 -2.73 5.04 1.79
CA TYR A 65 -1.36 5.11 1.26
C TYR A 65 -0.53 5.99 2.19
N LEU A 66 0.55 5.43 2.75
CA LEU A 66 1.51 6.14 3.58
C LEU A 66 2.86 6.15 2.86
N GLU A 67 3.33 7.34 2.49
CA GLU A 67 4.61 7.56 1.81
C GLU A 67 5.77 7.62 2.83
N GLN A 68 7.01 7.46 2.34
CA GLN A 68 8.22 7.57 3.14
C GLN A 68 8.37 8.95 3.80
N GLN A 69 8.10 10.00 3.02
CA GLN A 69 8.10 11.38 3.49
C GLN A 69 6.66 11.87 3.55
N MET A 70 6.05 11.77 4.72
CA MET A 70 4.64 12.10 4.90
C MET A 70 4.41 13.61 5.05
N SER A 71 5.44 14.46 4.92
CA SER A 71 5.34 15.92 5.05
C SER A 71 4.28 16.54 4.13
N ALA A 72 4.15 16.07 2.89
CA ALA A 72 3.11 16.52 1.97
C ALA A 72 1.71 16.03 2.42
N GLN A 73 1.62 14.79 2.89
CA GLN A 73 0.38 14.21 3.41
C GLN A 73 -0.06 14.92 4.70
N LEU A 74 0.89 15.31 5.54
CA LEU A 74 0.70 16.02 6.80
C LEU A 74 -0.07 17.32 6.58
N PHE A 75 0.30 18.15 5.60
CA PHE A 75 -0.44 19.39 5.32
C PHE A 75 -1.86 19.12 4.85
N ALA A 76 -2.06 18.15 3.94
CA ALA A 76 -3.37 17.80 3.43
C ALA A 76 -4.29 17.26 4.55
N VAL A 77 -3.75 16.42 5.43
CA VAL A 77 -4.49 15.82 6.53
C VAL A 77 -4.81 16.85 7.62
N LYS A 78 -3.87 17.76 7.94
CA LYS A 78 -4.15 18.92 8.82
C LYS A 78 -5.31 19.76 8.29
N ALA A 79 -5.29 20.09 7.00
CA ALA A 79 -6.35 20.87 6.37
C ALA A 79 -7.70 20.13 6.44
N HIS A 80 -7.72 18.83 6.14
CA HIS A 80 -8.91 17.99 6.24
C HIS A 80 -9.45 17.93 7.69
N ALA A 81 -8.58 17.74 8.68
CA ALA A 81 -8.97 17.71 10.09
C ALA A 81 -9.59 19.04 10.53
N ALA A 82 -8.99 20.17 10.15
CA ALA A 82 -9.51 21.50 10.45
C ALA A 82 -10.90 21.75 9.81
N LEU A 83 -11.09 21.34 8.54
CA LEU A 83 -12.36 21.51 7.83
C LEU A 83 -13.50 20.68 8.43
N ASN A 84 -13.19 19.52 9.00
CA ASN A 84 -14.17 18.64 9.64
C ASN A 84 -14.37 18.92 11.13
N ASN A 85 -13.89 20.06 11.65
CA ASN A 85 -13.94 20.44 13.06
C ASN A 85 -13.39 19.35 14.01
N SER A 86 -12.38 18.63 13.55
CA SER A 86 -11.66 17.66 14.35
C SER A 86 -10.89 18.38 15.46
N LEU A 87 -11.02 17.90 16.71
CA LEU A 87 -10.19 18.39 17.83
C LEU A 87 -8.76 17.82 17.80
N HIS A 88 -8.44 16.97 16.83
CA HIS A 88 -7.12 16.37 16.72
C HIS A 88 -6.08 17.42 16.32
N LEU A 89 -5.15 17.67 17.24
CA LEU A 89 -3.93 18.42 16.94
C LEU A 89 -2.98 17.51 16.16
N ILE A 90 -2.80 17.80 14.87
CA ILE A 90 -1.91 17.06 13.98
C ILE A 90 -0.67 17.93 13.76
N GLU A 91 0.47 17.49 14.27
CA GLU A 91 1.77 18.15 14.26
C GLU A 91 2.80 17.35 13.47
N ASP A 92 2.77 16.03 13.60
CA ASP A 92 3.75 15.10 13.04
C ASP A 92 3.13 13.95 12.20
N GLU A 93 4.00 13.15 11.57
CA GLU A 93 3.63 12.00 10.72
C GLU A 93 2.92 10.88 11.49
N SER A 94 3.26 10.72 12.77
CA SER A 94 2.67 9.71 13.65
C SER A 94 1.19 10.05 13.89
N GLN A 95 0.88 11.31 14.21
CA GLN A 95 -0.48 11.80 14.39
C GLN A 95 -1.28 11.77 13.08
N VAL A 96 -0.64 11.97 11.93
CA VAL A 96 -1.29 11.76 10.63
C VAL A 96 -1.75 10.32 10.47
N ALA A 97 -0.86 9.35 10.73
CA ALA A 97 -1.21 7.93 10.63
C ALA A 97 -2.36 7.58 11.58
N SER A 98 -2.31 8.04 12.84
CA SER A 98 -3.39 7.81 13.81
C SER A 98 -4.72 8.39 13.34
N TYR A 99 -4.75 9.66 12.93
CA TYR A 99 -5.96 10.31 12.45
C TYR A 99 -6.58 9.58 11.25
N LEU A 100 -5.75 9.14 10.29
CA LEU A 100 -6.23 8.41 9.11
C LEU A 100 -6.79 7.03 9.47
N LEU A 101 -6.17 6.32 10.42
CA LEU A 101 -6.64 5.02 10.90
C LEU A 101 -7.94 5.14 11.72
N GLU A 102 -8.05 6.15 12.58
CA GLU A 102 -9.27 6.46 13.33
C GLU A 102 -10.42 6.83 12.39
N ASN A 103 -10.14 7.64 11.36
CA ASN A 103 -11.12 7.98 10.33
C ASN A 103 -11.59 6.72 9.59
N LEU A 104 -10.66 5.85 9.18
CA LEU A 104 -10.98 4.56 8.56
C LEU A 104 -11.83 3.67 9.49
N GLN A 105 -11.49 3.61 10.78
CA GLN A 105 -12.26 2.84 11.76
C GLN A 105 -13.71 3.30 11.84
N SER A 106 -13.93 4.62 11.90
CA SER A 106 -15.26 5.22 11.93
C SER A 106 -16.07 4.85 10.68
N GLU A 107 -15.47 4.95 9.50
CA GLU A 107 -16.11 4.56 8.24
C GLU A 107 -16.49 3.07 8.19
N LEU A 108 -15.64 2.20 8.74
CA LEU A 108 -15.89 0.76 8.81
C LEU A 108 -17.06 0.38 9.71
N GLN A 109 -17.39 1.19 10.72
CA GLN A 109 -18.59 0.99 11.55
C GLN A 109 -19.88 1.18 10.72
N GLY A 110 -19.87 2.08 9.74
CA GLY A 110 -21.00 2.33 8.84
C GLY A 110 -21.13 1.31 7.72
N ARG A 111 -20.01 0.91 7.10
CA ARG A 111 -20.00 -0.09 6.02
C ARG A 111 -18.71 -0.90 6.02
N LYS A 112 -18.82 -2.21 6.30
CA LYS A 112 -17.70 -3.14 6.11
C LYS A 112 -17.29 -3.20 4.64
N ARG A 113 -16.02 -2.93 4.36
CA ARG A 113 -15.38 -3.11 3.04
C ARG A 113 -13.95 -3.62 3.24
N LEU A 114 -13.34 -4.04 2.13
CA LEU A 114 -11.91 -4.35 2.09
C LEU A 114 -11.09 -3.10 2.40
N CYS A 115 -10.09 -3.24 3.28
CA CYS A 115 -9.08 -2.21 3.57
C CYS A 115 -7.77 -2.54 2.83
N CYS A 116 -7.33 -1.66 1.94
CA CYS A 116 -6.08 -1.80 1.22
C CYS A 116 -5.04 -0.81 1.76
N PHE A 117 -4.00 -1.31 2.40
CA PHE A 117 -2.90 -0.52 2.93
C PHE A 117 -1.73 -0.56 1.95
N VAL A 118 -1.12 0.58 1.67
CA VAL A 118 0.12 0.70 0.88
C VAL A 118 1.12 1.46 1.72
N LEU A 119 2.16 0.76 2.17
CA LEU A 119 3.19 1.26 3.08
C LEU A 119 4.49 1.39 2.28
N ASP A 120 4.78 2.59 1.81
CA ASP A 120 5.90 2.88 0.90
C ASP A 120 7.05 3.47 1.69
N GLU A 121 7.87 2.60 2.26
CA GLU A 121 9.03 2.95 3.10
C GLU A 121 8.68 3.88 4.30
N THR A 122 7.43 3.82 4.76
CA THR A 122 6.96 4.62 5.90
C THR A 122 7.47 4.06 7.23
N SER A 123 7.83 4.98 8.14
CA SER A 123 8.15 4.65 9.54
C SER A 123 6.93 4.16 10.35
N GLN A 124 5.72 4.40 9.85
CA GLN A 124 4.46 4.14 10.56
C GLN A 124 3.88 2.73 10.28
N TYR A 125 4.66 1.82 9.69
CA TYR A 125 4.16 0.50 9.30
C TYR A 125 3.61 -0.31 10.48
N SER A 126 4.28 -0.25 11.65
CA SER A 126 3.91 -1.02 12.83
C SER A 126 2.50 -0.69 13.28
N ARG A 127 2.17 0.61 13.30
CA ARG A 127 0.85 1.11 13.67
C ARG A 127 -0.27 0.61 12.74
N VAL A 128 0.01 0.45 11.46
CA VAL A 128 -0.95 -0.14 10.52
C VAL A 128 -1.13 -1.64 10.78
N LEU A 129 -0.06 -2.37 11.09
CA LEU A 129 -0.15 -3.79 11.43
C LEU A 129 -0.90 -3.98 12.76
N ASP A 130 -0.67 -3.13 13.76
CA ASP A 130 -1.42 -3.09 15.02
C ASP A 130 -2.91 -2.88 14.77
N PHE A 131 -3.25 -1.86 13.98
CA PHE A 131 -4.63 -1.58 13.61
C PHE A 131 -5.34 -2.81 12.99
N ILE A 132 -4.68 -3.49 12.04
CA ILE A 132 -5.22 -4.69 11.39
C ILE A 132 -5.52 -5.78 12.43
N ARG A 133 -4.60 -6.00 13.38
CA ARG A 133 -4.75 -7.03 14.44
C ARG A 133 -5.87 -6.71 15.41
N GLU A 134 -5.93 -5.46 15.86
CA GLU A 134 -6.88 -5.03 16.89
C GLU A 134 -8.33 -5.01 16.39
N HIS A 135 -8.55 -4.79 15.10
CA HIS A 135 -9.88 -4.52 14.54
C HIS A 135 -10.46 -5.65 13.67
N ASP A 136 -9.72 -6.76 13.47
CA ASP A 136 -10.08 -7.91 12.61
C ASP A 136 -10.75 -7.50 11.28
N VAL A 137 -10.14 -6.54 10.60
CA VAL A 137 -10.64 -6.02 9.33
C VAL A 137 -10.31 -6.97 8.17
N GLU A 138 -11.16 -6.99 7.14
CA GLU A 138 -10.80 -7.62 5.86
C GLU A 138 -9.73 -6.74 5.18
N TYR A 139 -8.51 -7.25 4.96
CA TYR A 139 -7.40 -6.41 4.51
C TYR A 139 -6.60 -6.97 3.33
N VAL A 140 -5.89 -6.07 2.64
CA VAL A 140 -4.70 -6.35 1.84
C VAL A 140 -3.66 -5.31 2.24
N CYS A 141 -2.42 -5.71 2.52
CA CYS A 141 -1.37 -4.76 2.89
C CYS A 141 -0.14 -4.92 1.99
N PHE A 142 0.23 -3.89 1.24
CA PHE A 142 1.45 -3.85 0.45
C PHE A 142 2.54 -3.13 1.22
N ILE A 143 3.68 -3.79 1.37
CA ILE A 143 4.79 -3.29 2.20
C ILE A 143 6.02 -3.14 1.31
N ILE A 144 6.53 -1.93 1.18
CA ILE A 144 7.83 -1.62 0.60
C ILE A 144 8.72 -1.17 1.74
N SER A 145 9.84 -1.86 1.92
CA SER A 145 10.83 -1.52 2.92
C SER A 145 12.21 -1.92 2.41
N HIS A 146 13.21 -1.11 2.77
CA HIS A 146 14.62 -1.47 2.61
C HIS A 146 15.09 -2.46 3.68
N ASP A 147 14.52 -2.34 4.88
CA ASP A 147 14.86 -3.20 6.01
C ASP A 147 13.90 -4.38 6.12
N GLU A 148 14.37 -5.46 6.75
CA GLU A 148 13.55 -6.60 7.08
C GLU A 148 12.52 -6.20 8.16
N VAL A 149 11.29 -5.95 7.70
CA VAL A 149 10.18 -5.62 8.60
C VAL A 149 9.63 -6.90 9.21
N ALA A 150 9.60 -6.98 10.54
CA ALA A 150 8.88 -8.04 11.23
C ALA A 150 7.38 -7.88 10.98
N VAL A 151 6.80 -8.84 10.27
CA VAL A 151 5.35 -8.88 9.97
C VAL A 151 4.81 -10.18 10.53
N ASP A 152 4.04 -10.06 11.60
CA ASP A 152 3.36 -11.19 12.25
C ASP A 152 1.95 -11.39 11.68
N LEU A 153 1.86 -11.35 10.35
CA LEU A 153 0.66 -11.57 9.54
C LEU A 153 1.06 -12.44 8.35
N PRO A 154 0.13 -13.14 7.68
CA PRO A 154 0.44 -13.90 6.47
C PRO A 154 1.14 -13.01 5.42
N VAL A 155 2.36 -13.36 5.00
CA VAL A 155 3.15 -12.61 4.02
C VAL A 155 3.44 -13.43 2.77
N SER A 156 3.25 -12.83 1.61
CA SER A 156 3.80 -13.29 0.32
C SER A 156 4.76 -12.25 -0.24
N THR A 157 5.66 -12.66 -1.12
CA THR A 157 6.65 -11.74 -1.70
C THR A 157 6.32 -11.44 -3.15
N LEU A 158 6.21 -10.16 -3.49
CA LEU A 158 6.15 -9.65 -4.84
C LEU A 158 7.54 -9.15 -5.23
N ALA A 159 8.31 -9.99 -5.89
CA ALA A 159 9.68 -9.67 -6.28
C ALA A 159 9.73 -8.96 -7.64
N ILE A 160 10.44 -7.84 -7.70
CA ILE A 160 10.80 -7.17 -8.95
C ILE A 160 12.25 -7.49 -9.28
N ASN A 161 12.43 -8.34 -10.28
CA ASN A 161 13.72 -8.82 -10.73
C ASN A 161 14.11 -8.12 -12.03
N SER A 162 15.36 -7.62 -12.11
CA SER A 162 15.89 -7.07 -13.37
C SER A 162 16.05 -8.19 -14.39
N VAL A 163 15.51 -8.00 -15.59
CA VAL A 163 15.74 -8.88 -16.74
C VAL A 163 16.87 -8.32 -17.59
N ASP A 164 16.85 -7.01 -17.84
CA ASP A 164 17.92 -6.24 -18.48
C ASP A 164 17.84 -4.75 -18.08
N ALA A 165 18.69 -3.91 -18.67
CA ALA A 165 18.79 -2.48 -18.36
C ALA A 165 17.48 -1.68 -18.54
N SER A 166 16.53 -2.18 -19.33
CA SER A 166 15.27 -1.52 -19.68
C SER A 166 14.03 -2.31 -19.26
N ARG A 167 14.21 -3.49 -18.66
CA ARG A 167 13.13 -4.42 -18.36
C ARG A 167 13.31 -5.05 -17.00
N SER A 168 12.24 -5.01 -16.22
CA SER A 168 12.12 -5.80 -15.00
C SER A 168 10.89 -6.69 -15.06
N ARG A 169 10.87 -7.72 -14.22
CA ARG A 169 9.77 -8.67 -14.12
C ARG A 169 9.23 -8.71 -12.71
N LEU A 170 7.91 -8.67 -12.58
CA LEU A 170 7.20 -8.85 -11.31
C LEU A 170 6.74 -10.30 -11.18
N GLU A 171 7.12 -10.95 -10.08
CA GLU A 171 6.73 -12.33 -9.78
C GLU A 171 6.22 -12.43 -8.34
N LEU A 172 5.19 -13.24 -8.13
CA LEU A 172 4.75 -13.65 -6.81
C LEU A 172 5.52 -14.92 -6.42
N LEU A 173 6.26 -14.86 -5.32
CA LEU A 173 7.06 -15.96 -4.75
C LEU A 173 6.33 -16.63 -3.58
#